data_AF-A0A1G8KZN2-F1
#
_entry.id   AF-A0A1G8KZN2-F1
#
_cell.length_a   1.000
_cell.length_b   1.000
_cell.length_c   1.000
_cell.angle_alpha   90.00
_cell.angle_beta   90.00
_cell.angle_gamma   90.00
#
_symmetry.space_group_name_H-M   'P 1'
#
loop_
_entity.id
_entity.type
_entity.pdbx_description
1 polymer ?
#
loop_
_entity_poly.entity_id
_entity_poly.type
_entity_poly.pdbx_seq_one_letter_code
_entity_poly.pdbx_strand_id
1 'polypeptide(L)'
;MDRWTTPEYYKVFRFRNIDGSGHESLVKALEKNTIIVPVDVADYYPDATFHGKDLLGKEVRMSDTNLRIAALTEPVRYDHYNITGKPFTGTYIGTYLSDEQMETVENVAYLELSLRVHEGVDDGFVERLMNDADRIYQVGNIYILDVTPLSKVRTASEIDNDNELRTQFCILFFLLLNIFLGVIGTFWFRTQQRRGEVALRMAMGANRKNIFYRLITEGLLLLSMSALPAVLIAFNIGYTELVDISQMAFTVPRFLIAILLTYLLMAIMIILGVLYPALQSMKVQPAEALRDE
;
A
#
# COMPACT_ATOMS: atom_id res chain seq x y z
N MET A 1 -9.59 -2.51 -15.90
CA MET A 1 -10.58 -1.48 -16.31
C MET A 1 -10.79 -1.61 -17.80
N ASP A 2 -12.00 -1.90 -18.24
CA ASP A 2 -12.33 -1.90 -19.67
C ASP A 2 -12.43 -0.47 -20.18
N ARG A 3 -11.80 -0.20 -21.33
CA ARG A 3 -11.78 1.10 -21.99
C ARG A 3 -12.15 0.91 -23.45
N TRP A 4 -13.18 1.61 -23.89
CA TRP A 4 -13.43 1.77 -25.32
C TRP A 4 -12.41 2.76 -25.89
N THR A 5 -11.66 2.31 -26.89
CA THR A 5 -10.55 3.06 -27.46
C THR A 5 -10.58 3.02 -28.98
N THR A 6 -10.07 4.08 -29.60
CA THR A 6 -9.80 4.11 -31.03
C THR A 6 -8.47 3.41 -31.33
N PRO A 7 -8.26 2.88 -32.55
CA PRO A 7 -6.98 2.26 -32.92
C PRO A 7 -5.75 3.15 -32.70
N GLU A 8 -5.89 4.47 -32.90
CA GLU A 8 -4.80 5.44 -32.71
C GLU A 8 -4.35 5.58 -31.25
N TYR A 9 -5.16 5.13 -30.28
CA TYR A 9 -4.80 5.13 -28.86
C TYR A 9 -3.45 4.44 -28.60
N TYR A 10 -3.24 3.27 -29.22
CA TYR A 10 -2.00 2.49 -29.07
C TYR A 10 -0.77 3.24 -29.58
N LYS A 11 -0.94 4.06 -30.61
CA LYS A 11 0.10 4.95 -31.15
C LYS A 11 0.39 6.09 -30.17
N VAL A 12 -0.66 6.74 -29.64
CA VAL A 12 -0.55 7.83 -28.65
C VAL A 12 0.15 7.38 -27.37
N PHE A 13 0.05 6.12 -26.97
CA PHE A 13 0.74 5.61 -25.77
C PHE A 13 2.00 4.76 -26.05
N ARG A 14 2.34 4.47 -27.32
CA ARG A 14 3.46 3.56 -27.73
C ARG A 14 3.37 2.18 -27.07
N PHE A 15 2.17 1.60 -27.04
CA PHE A 15 2.05 0.22 -26.59
C PHE A 15 2.81 -0.74 -27.50
N ARG A 16 3.35 -1.79 -26.90
CA ARG A 16 4.14 -2.82 -27.56
C ARG A 16 3.37 -4.13 -27.54
N ASN A 17 3.39 -4.81 -28.68
CA ASN A 17 2.86 -6.16 -28.78
C ASN A 17 3.87 -7.13 -28.14
N ILE A 18 3.38 -8.21 -27.55
CA ILE A 18 4.23 -9.24 -26.94
C ILE A 18 5.18 -9.92 -27.92
N ASP A 19 4.86 -9.90 -29.22
CA ASP A 19 5.71 -10.45 -30.28
C ASP A 19 6.85 -9.50 -30.67
N GLY A 20 7.02 -8.39 -29.95
CA GLY A 20 8.06 -7.37 -30.20
C GLY A 20 7.71 -6.42 -31.35
N SER A 21 6.57 -6.61 -32.02
CA SER A 21 6.08 -5.65 -33.00
C SER A 21 5.60 -4.37 -32.30
N GLY A 22 5.82 -3.23 -32.96
CA GLY A 22 5.41 -1.93 -32.44
C GLY A 22 3.89 -1.73 -32.44
N HIS A 23 3.47 -0.55 -31.96
CA HIS A 23 2.07 -0.13 -31.88
C HIS A 23 1.28 -0.25 -33.20
N GLU A 24 1.93 -0.19 -34.37
CA GLU A 24 1.27 -0.34 -35.68
C GLU A 24 0.54 -1.67 -35.84
N SER A 25 1.05 -2.76 -35.28
CA SER A 25 0.34 -4.06 -35.33
C SER A 25 -0.92 -4.04 -34.47
N LEU A 26 -0.89 -3.33 -33.34
CA LEU A 26 -2.03 -3.20 -32.43
C LEU A 26 -3.13 -2.34 -33.06
N VAL A 27 -2.75 -1.26 -33.74
CA VAL A 27 -3.68 -0.40 -34.50
C VAL A 27 -4.44 -1.22 -35.55
N LYS A 28 -3.75 -2.11 -36.28
CA LYS A 28 -4.37 -2.97 -37.28
C LYS A 28 -5.21 -4.11 -36.69
N ALA A 29 -4.89 -4.54 -35.47
CA ALA A 29 -5.59 -5.64 -34.82
C ALA A 29 -6.90 -5.20 -34.16
N LEU A 30 -7.05 -3.91 -33.82
CA LEU A 30 -8.24 -3.39 -33.17
C LEU A 30 -9.35 -3.10 -34.21
N GLU A 31 -10.26 -4.04 -34.36
CA GLU A 31 -11.45 -3.94 -35.20
C GLU A 31 -12.75 -4.17 -34.40
N LYS A 32 -13.91 -4.01 -35.05
CA LYS A 32 -15.22 -4.28 -34.44
C LYS A 32 -15.26 -5.72 -33.88
N ASN A 33 -15.78 -5.86 -32.65
CA ASN A 33 -15.85 -7.13 -31.90
C ASN A 33 -14.49 -7.75 -31.56
N THR A 34 -13.42 -6.96 -31.54
CA THR A 34 -12.11 -7.40 -31.05
C THR A 34 -11.71 -6.67 -29.77
N ILE A 35 -10.86 -7.33 -29.00
CA ILE A 35 -10.22 -6.77 -27.81
C ILE A 35 -8.72 -6.99 -27.86
N ILE A 36 -8.00 -6.07 -27.22
CA ILE A 36 -6.57 -6.17 -26.99
C ILE A 36 -6.36 -6.14 -25.48
N VAL A 37 -5.60 -7.12 -24.99
CA VAL A 37 -5.39 -7.33 -23.56
C VAL A 37 -3.91 -7.58 -23.26
N PRO A 38 -3.42 -7.18 -22.08
CA PRO A 38 -2.12 -7.58 -21.59
C PRO A 38 -2.01 -9.10 -21.44
N VAL A 39 -0.80 -9.62 -21.63
CA VAL A 39 -0.51 -11.06 -21.50
C VAL A 39 -0.86 -11.65 -20.12
N ASP A 40 -0.80 -10.83 -19.08
CA ASP A 40 -1.04 -11.15 -17.67
C ASP A 40 -2.51 -10.99 -17.25
N VAL A 41 -3.41 -10.61 -18.17
CA VAL A 41 -4.84 -10.38 -17.83
C VAL A 41 -5.51 -11.60 -17.20
N ALA A 42 -5.13 -12.80 -17.63
CA ALA A 42 -5.72 -14.04 -17.12
C ALA A 42 -5.27 -14.37 -15.70
N ASP A 43 -4.11 -13.88 -15.27
CA ASP A 43 -3.59 -14.13 -13.92
C ASP A 43 -4.45 -13.44 -12.84
N TYR A 44 -5.26 -12.45 -13.25
CA TYR A 44 -6.28 -11.84 -12.40
C TYR A 44 -7.46 -12.76 -12.09
N TYR A 45 -7.79 -13.69 -12.99
CA TYR A 45 -8.97 -14.55 -12.88
C TYR A 45 -8.53 -15.95 -12.43
N PRO A 46 -8.78 -16.36 -11.18
CA PRO A 46 -8.34 -17.66 -10.66
C PRO A 46 -8.89 -18.85 -11.44
N ASP A 47 -10.06 -18.68 -12.04
CA ASP A 47 -10.77 -19.69 -12.83
C ASP A 47 -10.47 -19.60 -14.34
N ALA A 48 -9.49 -18.77 -14.75
CA ALA A 48 -9.12 -18.66 -16.15
C ALA A 48 -8.58 -20.00 -16.68
N THR A 49 -9.11 -20.43 -17.83
CA THR A 49 -8.69 -21.68 -18.48
C THR A 49 -7.41 -21.52 -19.30
N PHE A 50 -7.10 -20.29 -19.72
CA PHE A 50 -5.98 -19.99 -20.59
C PHE A 50 -5.19 -18.83 -19.99
N HIS A 51 -3.86 -18.89 -20.09
CA HIS A 51 -2.95 -17.88 -19.57
C HIS A 51 -1.91 -17.48 -20.63
N GLY A 52 -1.33 -16.31 -20.46
CA GLY A 52 -0.21 -15.87 -21.28
C GLY A 52 -0.54 -15.76 -22.77
N LYS A 53 0.35 -16.30 -23.62
CA LYS A 53 0.19 -16.24 -25.09
C LYS A 53 -0.99 -17.06 -25.62
N ASP A 54 -1.50 -18.02 -24.85
CA ASP A 54 -2.60 -18.91 -25.26
C ASP A 54 -3.96 -18.18 -25.34
N LEU A 55 -4.01 -16.97 -24.82
CA LEU A 55 -5.16 -16.06 -24.92
C LEU A 55 -5.38 -15.57 -26.36
N LEU A 56 -4.35 -15.54 -27.20
CA LEU A 56 -4.45 -14.98 -28.54
C LEU A 56 -5.48 -15.75 -29.39
N GLY A 57 -6.41 -15.02 -29.98
CA GLY A 57 -7.45 -15.56 -30.86
C GLY A 57 -8.62 -16.23 -30.15
N LYS A 58 -8.63 -16.29 -28.81
CA LYS A 58 -9.78 -16.81 -28.05
C LYS A 58 -10.94 -15.84 -28.07
N GLU A 59 -12.16 -16.38 -27.98
CA GLU A 59 -13.37 -15.59 -27.78
C GLU A 59 -13.68 -15.51 -26.30
N VAL A 60 -13.91 -14.29 -25.82
CA VAL A 60 -14.30 -13.99 -24.46
C VAL A 60 -15.64 -13.28 -24.52
N ARG A 61 -16.58 -13.71 -23.70
CA ARG A 61 -17.86 -13.02 -23.55
C ARG A 61 -17.66 -11.89 -22.54
N MET A 62 -17.84 -10.65 -22.99
CA MET A 62 -17.84 -9.48 -22.12
C MET A 62 -19.22 -8.85 -22.16
N SER A 63 -19.88 -8.82 -21.00
CA SER A 63 -21.29 -8.45 -20.87
C SER A 63 -22.17 -9.28 -21.82
N ASP A 64 -22.64 -8.69 -22.91
CA ASP A 64 -23.57 -9.31 -23.88
C ASP A 64 -22.97 -9.52 -25.27
N THR A 65 -21.68 -9.23 -25.47
CA THR A 65 -21.01 -9.40 -26.77
C THR A 65 -19.87 -10.41 -26.68
N ASN A 66 -19.76 -11.26 -27.71
CA ASN A 66 -18.59 -12.12 -27.87
C ASN A 66 -17.49 -11.32 -28.56
N LEU A 67 -16.37 -11.17 -27.87
CA LEU A 67 -15.21 -10.42 -28.33
C LEU A 67 -14.05 -11.38 -28.56
N ARG A 68 -13.35 -11.21 -29.68
CA ARG A 68 -12.15 -12.00 -29.99
C ARG A 68 -10.90 -11.26 -29.54
N ILE A 69 -10.01 -11.94 -28.83
CA ILE A 69 -8.70 -11.40 -28.47
C ILE A 69 -7.84 -11.35 -29.73
N ALA A 70 -7.65 -10.15 -30.29
CA ALA A 70 -6.94 -9.96 -31.56
C ALA A 70 -5.43 -9.76 -31.37
N ALA A 71 -5.00 -9.17 -30.25
CA ALA A 71 -3.59 -8.98 -29.94
C ALA A 71 -3.35 -8.97 -28.43
N LEU A 72 -2.09 -9.22 -28.04
CA LEU A 72 -1.63 -9.20 -26.67
C LEU A 72 -0.56 -8.14 -26.46
N THR A 73 -0.69 -7.29 -25.44
CA THR A 73 0.32 -6.28 -25.11
C THR A 73 1.29 -6.77 -24.04
N GLU A 74 2.45 -6.13 -23.98
CA GLU A 74 3.27 -6.16 -22.76
C GLU A 74 2.46 -5.63 -21.56
N PRO A 75 2.73 -6.09 -20.33
CA PRO A 75 2.05 -5.60 -19.14
C PRO A 75 2.24 -4.08 -18.98
N VAL A 76 1.14 -3.36 -18.86
CA VAL A 76 1.14 -1.90 -18.67
C VAL A 76 0.94 -1.59 -17.19
N ARG A 77 1.84 -0.79 -16.62
CA ARG A 77 1.77 -0.37 -15.22
C ARG A 77 1.29 1.08 -15.12
N TYR A 78 0.28 1.30 -14.28
CA TYR A 78 -0.24 2.65 -13.99
C TYR A 78 0.53 3.37 -12.88
N ASP A 79 1.15 2.61 -11.97
CA ASP A 79 1.99 3.12 -10.89
C ASP A 79 3.19 2.18 -10.62
N HIS A 80 4.07 2.58 -9.70
CA HIS A 80 5.24 1.80 -9.32
C HIS A 80 4.94 0.61 -8.38
N TYR A 81 3.79 0.63 -7.70
CA TYR A 81 3.46 -0.32 -6.63
C TYR A 81 2.65 -1.52 -7.15
N ASN A 82 2.01 -1.37 -8.30
CA ASN A 82 1.25 -2.39 -8.98
C ASN A 82 2.20 -3.43 -9.60
N ILE A 83 2.29 -4.57 -8.92
CA ILE A 83 2.87 -5.79 -9.46
C ILE A 83 1.76 -6.49 -10.25
N THR A 84 1.96 -6.59 -11.57
CA THR A 84 1.27 -7.49 -12.51
C THR A 84 0.88 -8.82 -11.85
N GLY A 85 -0.41 -9.18 -11.89
CA GLY A 85 -0.94 -10.45 -11.36
C GLY A 85 -1.59 -10.38 -9.97
N LYS A 86 -2.00 -9.19 -9.48
CA LYS A 86 -2.71 -9.04 -8.19
C LYS A 86 -4.05 -8.32 -8.33
N PRO A 87 -5.03 -8.61 -7.46
CA PRO A 87 -6.33 -7.94 -7.50
C PRO A 87 -6.17 -6.42 -7.38
N PHE A 88 -7.00 -5.68 -8.11
CA PHE A 88 -7.01 -4.20 -8.22
C PHE A 88 -5.86 -3.54 -8.99
N THR A 89 -4.95 -4.29 -9.61
CA THR A 89 -3.84 -3.70 -10.37
C THR A 89 -4.14 -3.58 -11.87
N GLY A 90 -4.44 -2.35 -12.31
CA GLY A 90 -4.00 -1.76 -13.58
C GLY A 90 -4.17 -2.51 -14.91
N THR A 91 -4.96 -3.59 -15.01
CA THR A 91 -5.04 -4.31 -16.28
C THR A 91 -5.91 -3.53 -17.26
N TYR A 92 -5.27 -3.04 -18.32
CA TYR A 92 -5.92 -2.37 -19.44
C TYR A 92 -6.67 -3.41 -20.27
N ILE A 93 -7.94 -3.17 -20.59
CA ILE A 93 -8.65 -3.94 -21.62
C ILE A 93 -9.08 -2.92 -22.66
N GLY A 94 -8.54 -3.05 -23.86
CA GLY A 94 -8.81 -2.15 -24.98
C GLY A 94 -9.85 -2.74 -25.91
N THR A 95 -11.07 -2.22 -25.82
CA THR A 95 -12.18 -2.61 -26.70
C THR A 95 -12.33 -1.57 -27.81
N TYR A 96 -12.70 -2.00 -29.02
CA TYR A 96 -12.94 -1.07 -30.13
C TYR A 96 -14.12 -0.14 -29.83
N LEU A 97 -13.88 1.18 -29.86
CA LEU A 97 -14.93 2.19 -29.74
C LEU A 97 -15.69 2.31 -31.07
N SER A 98 -16.97 1.93 -31.07
CA SER A 98 -17.85 2.04 -32.24
C SER A 98 -18.66 3.34 -32.26
N ASP A 99 -19.08 3.77 -33.46
CA ASP A 99 -19.92 4.97 -33.62
C ASP A 99 -21.25 4.85 -32.83
N GLU A 100 -21.85 3.66 -32.82
CA GLU A 100 -23.05 3.35 -32.02
C GLU A 100 -22.81 3.58 -30.52
N GLN A 101 -21.65 3.14 -30.01
CA GLN A 101 -21.29 3.40 -28.62
C GLN A 101 -21.12 4.89 -28.36
N MET A 102 -20.49 5.64 -29.27
CA MET A 102 -20.34 7.09 -29.14
C MET A 102 -21.70 7.82 -29.09
N GLU A 103 -22.68 7.38 -29.88
CA GLU A 103 -24.03 7.96 -29.88
C GLU A 103 -24.82 7.65 -28.60
N THR A 104 -24.54 6.51 -27.97
CA THR A 104 -25.21 6.07 -26.73
C THR A 104 -24.55 6.56 -25.44
N VAL A 105 -23.46 7.33 -25.50
CA VAL A 105 -22.81 7.88 -24.31
C VAL A 105 -23.75 8.90 -23.65
N GLU A 106 -24.38 8.51 -22.54
CA GLU A 106 -25.27 9.39 -21.77
C GLU A 106 -24.54 10.57 -21.13
N ASN A 107 -23.27 10.38 -20.75
CA ASN A 107 -22.46 11.40 -20.08
C ASN A 107 -21.13 11.63 -20.79
N VAL A 108 -21.08 12.71 -21.56
CA VAL A 108 -19.92 13.19 -22.33
C VAL A 108 -18.70 13.46 -21.43
N ALA A 109 -18.89 13.69 -20.13
CA ALA A 109 -17.79 13.90 -19.19
C ALA A 109 -16.86 12.67 -19.03
N TYR A 110 -17.30 11.47 -19.44
CA TYR A 110 -16.46 10.27 -19.45
C TYR A 110 -15.64 10.10 -20.74
N LEU A 111 -15.80 10.98 -21.72
CA LEU A 111 -14.98 10.94 -22.94
C LEU A 111 -13.61 11.58 -22.67
N GLU A 112 -12.57 10.77 -22.74
CA GLU A 112 -11.19 11.21 -22.60
C GLU A 112 -10.54 11.39 -23.99
N LEU A 113 -10.09 12.61 -24.30
CA LEU A 113 -9.28 12.87 -25.49
C LEU A 113 -7.79 12.80 -25.12
N SER A 114 -7.10 11.79 -25.65
CA SER A 114 -5.66 11.64 -25.44
C SER A 114 -4.87 12.19 -26.62
N LEU A 115 -3.93 13.10 -26.34
CA LEU A 115 -3.07 13.74 -27.34
C LEU A 115 -1.61 13.52 -26.96
N ARG A 116 -0.77 13.27 -27.97
CA ARG A 116 0.69 13.28 -27.79
C ARG A 116 1.29 14.50 -28.47
N VAL A 117 2.08 15.24 -27.71
CA VAL A 117 2.85 16.39 -28.17
C VAL A 117 4.25 15.92 -28.61
N HIS A 118 4.82 16.60 -29.61
CA HIS A 118 6.20 16.36 -30.06
C HIS A 118 7.21 16.82 -28.99
N GLU A 119 8.38 16.20 -28.97
CA GLU A 119 9.44 16.54 -28.01
C GLU A 119 9.83 18.03 -28.12
N GLY A 120 9.87 18.74 -26.98
CA GLY A 120 10.23 20.16 -26.88
C GLY A 120 9.09 21.15 -27.12
N VAL A 121 7.85 20.69 -27.28
CA VAL A 121 6.65 21.56 -27.48
C VAL A 121 5.70 21.51 -26.28
N ASP A 122 6.02 20.72 -25.26
CA ASP A 122 5.21 20.50 -24.07
C ASP A 122 5.22 21.68 -23.07
N ASP A 123 6.27 22.50 -23.09
CA ASP A 123 6.40 23.67 -22.20
C ASP A 123 5.26 24.68 -22.40
N GLY A 124 4.41 24.81 -21.37
CA GLY A 124 3.24 25.69 -21.39
C GLY A 124 2.14 25.28 -22.37
N PHE A 125 2.20 24.07 -22.95
CA PHE A 125 1.21 23.60 -23.92
C PHE A 125 -0.21 23.58 -23.34
N VAL A 126 -0.35 23.04 -22.13
CA VAL A 126 -1.64 22.93 -21.44
C VAL A 126 -2.27 24.31 -21.22
N GLU A 127 -1.49 25.28 -20.77
CA GLU A 127 -1.97 26.64 -20.52
C GLU A 127 -2.41 27.32 -21.82
N ARG A 128 -1.62 27.21 -22.89
CA ARG A 128 -1.99 27.72 -24.21
C ARG A 128 -3.26 27.06 -24.75
N LEU A 129 -3.37 25.74 -24.62
CA LEU A 129 -4.53 24.98 -25.06
C LEU A 129 -5.79 25.39 -24.30
N MET A 130 -5.73 25.54 -22.98
CA MET A 130 -6.87 25.94 -22.17
C MET A 130 -7.27 27.40 -22.39
N ASN A 131 -6.33 28.30 -22.67
CA ASN A 131 -6.64 29.69 -23.03
C ASN A 131 -7.45 29.79 -24.34
N ASP A 132 -7.21 28.87 -25.28
CA ASP A 132 -7.92 28.80 -26.56
C ASP A 132 -9.14 27.86 -26.53
N ALA A 133 -9.29 27.03 -25.48
CA ALA A 133 -10.30 25.98 -25.36
C ALA A 133 -11.73 26.49 -25.52
N ASP A 134 -12.10 27.48 -24.72
CA ASP A 134 -13.45 28.04 -24.73
C ASP A 134 -13.80 28.73 -26.04
N ARG A 135 -12.79 29.26 -26.75
CA ARG A 135 -12.99 30.02 -27.98
C ARG A 135 -13.04 29.15 -29.23
N ILE A 136 -12.15 28.17 -29.32
CA ILE A 136 -11.91 27.42 -30.57
C ILE A 136 -12.52 26.02 -30.51
N TYR A 137 -12.56 25.40 -29.34
CA TYR A 137 -12.87 23.98 -29.18
C TYR A 137 -14.22 23.72 -28.50
N GLN A 138 -15.09 24.73 -28.43
CA GLN A 138 -16.45 24.57 -27.92
C GLN A 138 -17.43 24.20 -29.05
N VAL A 139 -18.15 23.10 -28.88
CA VAL A 139 -19.23 22.67 -29.78
C VAL A 139 -20.52 22.52 -28.97
N GLY A 140 -21.40 23.52 -29.07
CA GLY A 140 -22.64 23.55 -28.28
C GLY A 140 -22.33 23.59 -26.77
N ASN A 141 -22.78 22.56 -26.04
CA ASN A 141 -22.53 22.40 -24.60
C ASN A 141 -21.33 21.48 -24.29
N ILE A 142 -20.55 21.12 -25.30
CA ILE A 142 -19.34 20.30 -25.15
C ILE A 142 -18.14 21.24 -25.19
N TYR A 143 -17.33 21.20 -24.15
CA TYR A 143 -16.13 22.00 -23.98
C TYR A 143 -15.06 21.16 -23.25
N ILE A 144 -13.80 21.60 -23.36
CA ILE A 144 -12.68 20.95 -22.67
C ILE A 144 -12.70 21.42 -21.22
N LEU A 145 -12.97 20.50 -20.29
CA LEU A 145 -13.06 20.81 -18.87
C LEU A 145 -11.68 21.05 -18.23
N ASP A 146 -10.75 20.12 -18.47
CA ASP A 146 -9.39 20.18 -17.98
C ASP A 146 -8.46 19.39 -18.90
N VAL A 147 -7.18 19.72 -18.87
CA VAL A 147 -6.13 19.01 -19.59
C VAL A 147 -5.04 18.62 -18.60
N THR A 148 -5.01 17.33 -18.27
CA THR A 148 -4.04 16.80 -17.31
C THR A 148 -2.84 16.19 -18.06
N PRO A 149 -1.59 16.66 -17.81
CA PRO A 149 -0.40 15.99 -18.30
C PRO A 149 -0.32 14.54 -17.80
N LEU A 150 0.11 13.62 -18.67
CA LEU A 150 0.25 12.20 -18.29
C LEU A 150 1.21 12.00 -17.09
N SER A 151 2.21 12.87 -16.94
CA SER A 151 3.09 12.87 -15.76
C SER A 151 2.33 13.13 -14.46
N LYS A 152 1.36 14.06 -14.47
CA LYS A 152 0.50 14.32 -13.31
C LYS A 152 -0.49 13.20 -13.07
N VAL A 153 -1.02 12.56 -14.12
CA VAL A 153 -1.92 11.39 -13.97
C VAL A 153 -1.20 10.26 -13.23
N ARG A 154 0.05 9.97 -13.60
CA ARG A 154 0.88 8.98 -12.90
C ARG A 154 1.07 9.34 -11.43
N THR A 155 1.48 10.57 -11.14
CA THR A 155 1.69 11.01 -9.75
C THR A 155 0.37 11.04 -8.97
N ALA A 156 -0.75 11.44 -9.59
CA ALA A 156 -2.07 11.42 -8.96
C ALA A 156 -2.51 10.00 -8.60
N SER A 157 -2.29 9.02 -9.49
CA SER A 157 -2.53 7.61 -9.19
C SER A 157 -1.61 7.07 -8.08
N GLU A 158 -0.39 7.62 -7.94
CA GLU A 158 0.53 7.27 -6.85
C GLU A 158 0.13 7.90 -5.51
N ILE A 159 -0.48 9.10 -5.53
CA ILE A 159 -0.81 9.87 -4.32
C ILE A 159 -1.83 9.13 -3.44
N ASP A 160 -2.84 8.48 -4.00
CA ASP A 160 -3.86 7.78 -3.20
C ASP A 160 -3.23 6.62 -2.40
N ASN A 161 -2.41 5.80 -3.07
CA ASN A 161 -1.66 4.71 -2.42
C ASN A 161 -0.67 5.24 -1.37
N ASP A 162 0.08 6.30 -1.70
CA ASP A 162 1.04 6.92 -0.78
C ASP A 162 0.36 7.52 0.45
N ASN A 163 -0.80 8.16 0.27
CA ASN A 163 -1.58 8.76 1.35
C ASN A 163 -2.20 7.71 2.26
N GLU A 164 -2.70 6.61 1.69
CA GLU A 164 -3.20 5.48 2.47
C GLU A 164 -2.08 4.91 3.35
N LEU A 165 -0.93 4.57 2.76
CA LEU A 165 0.23 4.05 3.49
C LEU A 165 0.71 5.05 4.56
N ARG A 166 0.81 6.34 4.24
CA ARG A 166 1.18 7.38 5.22
C ARG A 166 0.19 7.45 6.37
N THR A 167 -1.10 7.40 6.09
CA THR A 167 -2.15 7.45 7.12
C THR A 167 -2.08 6.21 8.01
N GLN A 168 -1.92 5.01 7.42
CA GLN A 168 -1.73 3.77 8.16
C GLN A 168 -0.47 3.82 9.05
N PHE A 169 0.66 4.30 8.52
CA PHE A 169 1.89 4.47 9.31
C PHE A 169 1.74 5.50 10.44
N CYS A 170 1.05 6.61 10.20
CA CYS A 170 0.77 7.60 11.23
C CYS A 170 -0.09 7.02 12.37
N ILE A 171 -1.14 6.26 12.04
CA ILE A 171 -1.99 5.59 13.03
C ILE A 171 -1.19 4.54 13.80
N LEU A 172 -0.42 3.70 13.09
CA LEU A 172 0.43 2.67 13.71
C LEU A 172 1.46 3.29 14.65
N PHE A 173 2.13 4.37 14.23
CA PHE A 173 3.09 5.09 15.04
C PHE A 173 2.44 5.71 16.28
N PHE A 174 1.27 6.34 16.13
CA PHE A 174 0.52 6.91 17.24
C PHE A 174 0.11 5.85 18.27
N LEU A 175 -0.41 4.71 17.82
CA LEU A 175 -0.77 3.58 18.69
C LEU A 175 0.45 3.00 19.39
N LEU A 176 1.55 2.80 18.67
CA LEU A 176 2.80 2.30 19.24
C LEU A 176 3.35 3.26 20.31
N LEU A 177 3.26 4.57 20.07
CA LEU A 177 3.66 5.59 21.03
C LEU A 177 2.75 5.58 22.27
N ASN A 178 1.44 5.37 22.12
CA ASN A 178 0.53 5.23 23.25
C ASN A 178 0.89 4.01 24.12
N ILE A 179 1.14 2.86 23.49
CA ILE A 179 1.62 1.65 24.17
C ILE A 179 2.97 1.90 24.85
N PHE A 180 3.88 2.60 24.19
CA PHE A 180 5.19 2.99 24.74
C PHE A 180 5.04 3.76 26.05
N LEU A 181 4.24 4.84 26.05
CA LEU A 181 4.01 5.62 27.25
C LEU A 181 3.28 4.82 28.33
N GLY A 182 2.31 3.98 27.96
CA GLY A 182 1.58 3.15 28.91
C GLY A 182 2.47 2.12 29.62
N VAL A 183 3.33 1.42 28.87
CA VAL A 183 4.27 0.43 29.41
C VAL A 183 5.28 1.12 30.32
N ILE A 184 5.91 2.20 29.85
CA ILE A 184 6.89 2.95 30.65
C ILE A 184 6.25 3.50 31.92
N GLY A 185 5.08 4.12 31.83
CA GLY A 185 4.37 4.68 32.98
C GLY A 185 4.01 3.61 34.02
N THR A 186 3.55 2.44 33.56
CA THR A 186 3.18 1.32 34.46
C THR A 186 4.41 0.76 35.18
N PHE A 187 5.52 0.51 34.47
CA PHE A 187 6.75 0.04 35.09
C PHE A 187 7.39 1.10 35.99
N TRP A 188 7.28 2.37 35.62
CA TRP A 188 7.72 3.49 36.43
C TRP A 188 6.98 3.55 37.77
N PHE A 189 5.64 3.52 37.73
CA PHE A 189 4.79 3.52 38.92
C PHE A 189 5.03 2.28 39.80
N ARG A 190 5.13 1.09 39.21
CA ARG A 190 5.41 -0.15 39.96
C ARG A 190 6.79 -0.12 40.64
N THR A 191 7.80 0.45 39.99
CA THR A 191 9.13 0.61 40.60
C THR A 191 9.10 1.66 41.72
N GLN A 192 8.33 2.73 41.55
CA GLN A 192 8.11 3.77 42.56
C GLN A 192 7.50 3.20 43.85
N GLN A 193 6.45 2.37 43.72
CA GLN A 193 5.76 1.77 44.85
C GLN A 193 6.66 0.80 45.64
N ARG A 194 7.66 0.21 44.97
CA ARG A 194 8.62 -0.72 45.57
C ARG A 194 9.90 -0.02 46.07
N ARG A 195 9.93 1.32 46.11
CA ARG A 195 11.09 2.09 46.60
C ARG A 195 11.47 1.73 48.04
N GLY A 196 10.49 1.50 48.93
CA GLY A 196 10.75 1.09 50.32
C GLY A 196 11.50 -0.24 50.41
N GLU A 197 11.08 -1.26 49.63
CA GLU A 197 11.77 -2.54 49.55
C GLU A 197 13.20 -2.41 49.01
N VAL A 198 13.39 -1.55 47.99
CA VAL A 198 14.69 -1.28 47.38
C VAL A 198 15.61 -0.57 48.36
N ALA A 199 15.12 0.43 49.10
CA ALA A 199 15.87 1.16 50.11
C ALA A 199 16.29 0.24 51.27
N LEU A 200 15.38 -0.60 51.76
CA LEU A 200 15.68 -1.58 52.81
C LEU A 200 16.76 -2.58 52.37
N ARG A 201 16.69 -3.09 51.14
CA ARG A 201 17.73 -3.98 50.60
C ARG A 201 19.07 -3.28 50.42
N MET A 202 19.08 -2.02 50.00
CA MET A 202 20.31 -1.24 49.93
C MET A 202 20.92 -1.01 51.31
N ALA A 203 20.11 -0.73 52.34
CA ALA A 203 20.57 -0.62 53.73
C ALA A 203 21.17 -1.94 54.26
N MET A 204 20.64 -3.07 53.79
CA MET A 204 21.18 -4.42 54.07
C MET A 204 22.43 -4.79 53.23
N GLY A 205 22.99 -3.85 52.45
CA GLY A 205 24.23 -4.05 51.69
C GLY A 205 24.05 -4.62 50.27
N ALA A 206 22.84 -4.66 49.73
CA ALA A 206 22.62 -5.14 48.37
C ALA A 206 23.21 -4.19 47.31
N ASN A 207 23.92 -4.76 46.33
CA ASN A 207 24.46 -4.01 45.20
C ASN A 207 23.32 -3.48 44.30
N ARG A 208 23.36 -2.19 43.97
CA ARG A 208 22.39 -1.49 43.08
C ARG A 208 22.18 -2.21 41.76
N LYS A 209 23.24 -2.81 41.19
CA LYS A 209 23.15 -3.59 39.95
C LYS A 209 22.30 -4.85 40.11
N ASN A 210 22.40 -5.55 41.23
CA ASN A 210 21.65 -6.79 41.48
C ASN A 210 20.15 -6.51 41.61
N ILE A 211 19.78 -5.37 42.21
CA ILE A 211 18.39 -4.93 42.30
C ILE A 211 17.84 -4.60 40.92
N PHE A 212 18.62 -3.89 40.10
CA PHE A 212 18.23 -3.54 38.72
C PHE A 212 18.02 -4.77 37.84
N TYR A 213 18.96 -5.72 37.84
CA TYR A 213 18.80 -6.99 37.10
C TYR A 213 17.57 -7.77 37.58
N ARG A 214 17.27 -7.77 38.88
CA ARG A 214 16.09 -8.43 39.41
C ARG A 214 14.79 -7.80 38.92
N LEU A 215 14.70 -6.48 38.85
CA LEU A 215 13.52 -5.77 38.31
C LEU A 215 13.33 -6.01 36.82
N ILE A 216 14.43 -5.98 36.03
CA ILE A 216 14.38 -6.28 34.60
C ILE A 216 13.95 -7.73 34.37
N THR A 217 14.56 -8.69 35.08
CA THR A 217 14.23 -10.11 34.91
C THR A 217 12.78 -10.41 35.27
N GLU A 218 12.22 -9.78 36.31
CA GLU A 218 10.79 -9.88 36.62
C GLU A 218 9.92 -9.32 35.48
N GLY A 219 10.29 -8.17 34.90
CA GLY A 219 9.61 -7.58 33.75
C GLY A 219 9.67 -8.45 32.50
N LEU A 220 10.84 -9.00 32.18
CA LEU A 220 11.04 -9.91 31.04
C LEU A 220 10.32 -11.25 31.22
N LEU A 221 10.23 -11.77 32.46
CA LEU A 221 9.44 -12.96 32.76
C LEU A 221 7.96 -12.73 32.49
N LEU A 222 7.42 -11.59 32.93
CA LEU A 222 6.04 -11.21 32.67
C LEU A 222 5.78 -11.02 31.16
N LEU A 223 6.71 -10.38 30.44
CA LEU A 223 6.63 -10.26 28.99
C LEU A 223 6.63 -11.62 28.29
N SER A 224 7.47 -12.55 28.74
CA SER A 224 7.56 -13.88 28.14
C SER A 224 6.30 -14.71 28.40
N MET A 225 5.71 -14.56 29.59
CA MET A 225 4.43 -15.19 29.93
C MET A 225 3.26 -14.61 29.13
N SER A 226 3.22 -13.30 28.89
CA SER A 226 2.17 -12.67 28.08
C SER A 226 2.37 -12.86 26.57
N ALA A 227 3.61 -13.05 26.11
CA ALA A 227 3.92 -13.30 24.71
C ALA A 227 3.29 -14.61 24.20
N LEU A 228 3.20 -15.65 25.04
CA LEU A 228 2.62 -16.95 24.65
C LEU A 228 1.16 -16.85 24.15
N PRO A 229 0.20 -16.32 24.92
CA PRO A 229 -1.17 -16.15 24.43
C PRO A 229 -1.26 -15.13 23.30
N ALA A 230 -0.43 -14.08 23.30
CA ALA A 230 -0.40 -13.08 22.23
C ALA A 230 0.00 -13.69 20.87
N VAL A 231 1.02 -14.55 20.86
CA VAL A 231 1.47 -15.27 19.65
C VAL A 231 0.38 -16.22 19.14
N LEU A 232 -0.31 -16.92 20.04
CA LEU A 232 -1.40 -17.83 19.66
C LEU A 232 -2.56 -17.07 19.00
N ILE A 233 -2.96 -15.93 19.57
CA ILE A 233 -4.00 -15.08 18.99
C ILE A 233 -3.56 -14.51 17.65
N ALA A 234 -2.34 -13.97 17.57
CA ALA A 234 -1.79 -13.40 16.33
C ALA A 234 -1.71 -14.44 15.20
N PHE A 235 -1.32 -15.68 15.53
CA PHE A 235 -1.26 -16.76 14.56
C PHE A 235 -2.66 -17.16 14.05
N ASN A 236 -3.65 -17.23 14.95
CA ASN A 236 -5.03 -17.54 14.56
C ASN A 236 -5.63 -16.46 13.64
N ILE A 237 -5.38 -15.18 13.94
CA ILE A 237 -5.84 -14.07 13.10
C ILE A 237 -5.17 -14.11 11.72
N GLY A 238 -3.86 -14.42 11.66
CA GLY A 238 -3.15 -14.56 10.39
C GLY A 238 -3.62 -15.74 9.55
N TYR A 239 -3.95 -16.88 10.19
CA TYR A 239 -4.43 -18.09 9.50
C TYR A 239 -5.87 -17.96 8.98
N THR A 240 -6.72 -17.21 9.66
CA THR A 240 -8.13 -17.05 9.30
C THR A 240 -8.35 -16.03 8.17
N GLU A 241 -7.27 -15.57 7.52
CA GLU A 241 -7.27 -14.59 6.43
C GLU A 241 -8.06 -13.30 6.74
N LEU A 242 -8.26 -12.95 8.03
CA LEU A 242 -8.86 -11.68 8.42
C LEU A 242 -7.97 -10.47 8.08
N VAL A 243 -6.73 -10.72 7.66
CA VAL A 243 -5.78 -9.73 7.19
C VAL A 243 -5.67 -9.88 5.69
N ASP A 244 -5.78 -8.77 4.96
CA ASP A 244 -5.66 -8.78 3.51
C ASP A 244 -4.24 -9.26 3.09
N ILE A 245 -4.18 -10.47 2.54
CA ILE A 245 -2.96 -11.14 2.08
C ILE A 245 -2.65 -10.76 0.62
N SER A 246 -3.57 -10.02 -0.04
CA SER A 246 -3.46 -9.69 -1.46
C SER A 246 -2.13 -8.98 -1.79
N GLN A 247 -1.69 -8.07 -0.93
CA GLN A 247 -0.47 -7.30 -1.16
C GLN A 247 0.79 -8.03 -0.72
N MET A 248 0.72 -8.89 0.31
CA MET A 248 1.91 -9.61 0.80
C MET A 248 1.57 -10.93 1.51
N ALA A 249 2.15 -12.03 1.01
CA ALA A 249 1.93 -13.36 1.54
C ALA A 249 2.25 -13.47 3.04
N PHE A 250 1.37 -14.15 3.77
CA PHE A 250 1.64 -14.58 5.14
C PHE A 250 2.52 -15.83 5.10
N THR A 251 3.81 -15.68 5.36
CA THR A 251 4.76 -16.80 5.42
C THR A 251 5.23 -17.00 6.85
N VAL A 252 5.33 -18.26 7.30
CA VAL A 252 5.85 -18.64 8.63
C VAL A 252 7.17 -17.94 9.01
N PRO A 253 8.22 -17.88 8.16
CA PRO A 253 9.47 -17.17 8.50
C PRO A 253 9.24 -15.68 8.78
N ARG A 254 8.36 -15.02 8.03
CA ARG A 254 8.04 -13.61 8.22
C ARG A 254 7.31 -13.38 9.55
N PHE A 255 6.37 -14.26 9.88
CA PHE A 255 5.66 -14.22 11.16
C PHE A 255 6.63 -14.36 12.34
N LEU A 256 7.59 -15.29 12.27
CA LEU A 256 8.62 -15.46 13.29
C LEU A 256 9.50 -14.21 13.46
N ILE A 257 9.92 -13.60 12.34
CA ILE A 257 10.70 -12.35 12.37
C ILE A 257 9.88 -11.22 13.02
N ALA A 258 8.59 -11.10 12.68
CA ALA A 258 7.71 -10.06 13.24
C ALA A 258 7.50 -10.23 14.75
N ILE A 259 7.31 -11.46 15.24
CA ILE A 259 7.20 -11.76 16.67
C ILE A 259 8.52 -11.44 17.39
N LEU A 260 9.65 -11.84 16.82
CA LEU A 260 10.97 -11.58 17.41
C LEU A 260 11.21 -10.08 17.55
N LEU A 261 10.90 -9.30 16.51
CA LEU A 261 11.05 -7.85 16.52
C LEU A 261 10.12 -7.21 17.57
N THR A 262 8.85 -7.64 17.61
CA THR A 262 7.87 -7.16 18.61
C THR A 262 8.33 -7.47 20.03
N TYR A 263 8.84 -8.68 20.28
CA TYR A 263 9.36 -9.07 21.59
C TYR A 263 10.57 -8.22 22.00
N LEU A 264 11.52 -7.99 21.08
CA LEU A 264 12.69 -7.14 21.32
C LEU A 264 12.29 -5.69 21.62
N LEU A 265 11.34 -5.15 20.85
CA LEU A 265 10.86 -3.77 21.02
C LEU A 265 10.19 -3.59 22.39
N MET A 266 9.34 -4.55 22.79
CA MET A 266 8.73 -4.58 24.12
C MET A 266 9.77 -4.75 25.24
N ALA A 267 10.78 -5.60 25.06
CA ALA A 267 11.86 -5.77 26.02
C ALA A 267 12.63 -4.46 26.23
N ILE A 268 12.95 -3.74 25.15
CA ILE A 268 13.59 -2.41 25.21
C ILE A 268 12.71 -1.41 25.98
N MET A 269 11.40 -1.37 25.71
CA MET A 269 10.46 -0.51 26.44
C MET A 269 10.47 -0.77 27.94
N ILE A 270 10.43 -2.04 28.35
CA ILE A 270 10.47 -2.44 29.77
C ILE A 270 11.79 -2.00 30.40
N ILE A 271 12.91 -2.24 29.72
CA ILE A 271 14.22 -1.83 30.21
C ILE A 271 14.25 -0.31 30.42
N LEU A 272 13.81 0.49 29.43
CA LEU A 272 13.76 1.95 29.56
C LEU A 272 12.85 2.41 30.71
N GLY A 273 11.67 1.79 30.84
CA GLY A 273 10.70 2.08 31.90
C GLY A 273 11.20 1.74 33.31
N VAL A 274 12.09 0.76 33.46
CA VAL A 274 12.74 0.39 34.73
C VAL A 274 14.00 1.24 34.99
N LEU A 275 14.73 1.62 33.94
CA LEU A 275 16.00 2.36 34.02
C LEU A 275 15.78 3.79 34.54
N TYR A 276 14.71 4.47 34.09
CA TYR A 276 14.37 5.82 34.55
C TYR A 276 14.08 5.93 36.07
N PRO A 277 13.18 5.15 36.70
CA PRO A 277 12.95 5.18 38.14
C PRO A 277 14.15 4.66 38.92
N ALA A 278 14.82 3.60 38.44
CA ALA A 278 15.97 3.04 39.15
C ALA A 278 17.08 4.08 39.32
N LEU A 279 17.37 4.86 38.27
CA LEU A 279 18.33 5.96 38.34
C LEU A 279 17.88 7.08 39.29
N GLN A 280 16.58 7.42 39.30
CA GLN A 280 16.05 8.43 40.24
C GLN A 280 16.10 7.95 41.70
N SER A 281 15.69 6.71 41.98
CA SER A 281 15.76 6.12 43.32
C SER A 281 17.20 5.99 43.84
N MET A 282 18.17 5.83 42.95
CA MET A 282 19.59 5.80 43.30
C MET A 282 20.18 7.17 43.68
N LYS A 283 19.47 8.28 43.38
CA LYS A 283 19.85 9.65 43.76
C LYS A 283 19.23 10.10 45.09
N VAL A 284 18.15 9.46 45.54
CA VAL A 284 17.53 9.80 46.83
C VAL A 284 18.48 9.35 47.94
N GLN A 285 18.97 10.30 48.73
CA GLN A 285 19.82 10.00 49.87
C GLN A 285 18.99 9.23 50.91
N PRO A 286 19.52 8.14 51.49
CA PRO A 286 18.79 7.30 52.45
C PRO A 286 18.33 8.05 53.71
N ALA A 287 18.85 9.25 53.97
CA ALA A 287 18.43 10.10 55.08
C ALA A 287 17.07 10.78 54.87
N GLU A 288 16.61 11.01 53.63
CA GLU A 288 15.29 11.61 53.37
C GLU A 288 14.16 10.57 53.38
N ALA A 289 14.43 9.33 52.98
CA ALA A 289 13.43 8.26 52.92
C ALA A 289 12.93 7.78 54.30
N LEU A 290 13.63 8.13 55.39
CA LEU A 290 13.29 7.79 56.78
C LEU A 290 12.70 8.97 57.57
N ARG A 291 12.52 10.14 56.94
CA ARG A 291 12.00 11.36 57.59
C ARG A 291 10.55 11.68 57.22
N ASP A 292 9.97 10.94 56.28
CA ASP A 292 8.57 11.06 55.83
C ASP A 292 7.64 9.98 56.44
N GLU A 293 8.09 9.27 57.47
CA GLU A 293 7.22 8.59 58.46
C GLU A 293 7.27 9.34 59.80
#